data_AF-A0AAV3T772-F1
#
_entry.id   AF-A0AAV3T772-F1
#
_cell.length_a   1.000
_cell.length_b   1.000
_cell.length_c   1.000
_cell.angle_alpha   90.00
_cell.angle_beta   90.00
_cell.angle_gamma   90.00
#
_symmetry.space_group_name_H-M   'P 1'
#
loop_
_entity.id
_entity.type
_entity.pdbx_description
1 polymer ?
#
loop_
_entity_poly.entity_id
_entity_poly.type
_entity_poly.pdbx_seq_one_letter_code
_entity_poly.pdbx_strand_id
1 'polypeptide(L)' 'MKIITHECPECRTVVAANELEDNRVMKCPGKYCETVLRFEELPEEDREFFLENRDQYRL' A
#
# COMPACT_ATOMS: atom_id res chain seq x y z
N MET A 1 -14.94 7.99 2.18
CA MET A 1 -14.00 6.97 1.67
C MET A 1 -12.83 7.67 1.01
N LYS A 2 -11.62 7.55 1.58
CA LYS A 2 -10.37 8.11 1.03
C LYS A 2 -9.68 7.01 0.22
N ILE A 3 -9.18 7.30 -0.98
CA ILE A 3 -8.38 6.31 -1.72
C ILE A 3 -6.95 6.44 -1.22
N ILE A 4 -6.39 5.36 -0.68
CA ILE A 4 -5.01 5.33 -0.17
C ILE A 4 -4.22 4.36 -1.03
N THR A 5 -3.14 4.86 -1.63
CA THR A 5 -2.27 4.11 -2.53
C THR A 5 -0.81 4.42 -2.24
N HIS A 6 0.06 3.43 -2.45
CA HIS A 6 1.50 3.61 -2.42
C HIS A 6 2.05 3.53 -3.84
N GLU A 7 2.82 4.53 -4.26
CA GLU A 7 3.53 4.51 -5.53
C GLU A 7 4.93 3.94 -5.32
N CYS A 8 5.28 2.90 -6.07
CA CYS A 8 6.62 2.32 -6.02
C CYS A 8 7.66 3.35 -6.52
N PRO A 9 8.70 3.67 -5.73
CA PRO A 9 9.67 4.71 -6.09
C PRO A 9 10.51 4.38 -7.33
N GLU A 10 10.70 3.08 -7.64
CA GLU A 10 11.55 2.64 -8.76
C GLU A 10 10.81 2.59 -10.11
N CYS A 11 9.59 2.08 -10.12
CA CYS A 11 8.85 1.80 -11.36
C CYS A 11 7.52 2.53 -11.50
N ARG A 12 7.15 3.33 -10.48
CA ARG A 12 5.87 4.08 -10.39
C ARG A 12 4.61 3.22 -10.48
N THR A 13 4.75 1.93 -10.20
CA THR A 13 3.58 1.05 -10.04
C THR A 13 2.81 1.46 -8.80
N VAL A 14 1.51 1.66 -8.94
CA VAL A 14 0.62 2.05 -7.85
C VAL A 14 0.03 0.79 -7.22
N VAL A 15 0.15 0.66 -5.90
CA VAL A 15 -0.39 -0.44 -5.11
C VAL A 15 -1.40 0.10 -4.10
N ALA A 16 -2.53 -0.58 -3.95
CA ALA A 16 -3.57 -0.19 -3.00
C ALA A 16 -3.15 -0.49 -1.54
N ALA A 17 -3.59 0.35 -0.60
CA ALA A 17 -3.22 0.20 0.80
C ALA A 17 -3.75 -1.10 1.45
N ASN A 18 -4.91 -1.59 1.02
CA ASN A 18 -5.46 -2.86 1.50
C ASN A 18 -4.58 -4.05 1.09
N GLU A 19 -4.14 -4.10 -0.17
CA GLU A 19 -3.20 -5.11 -0.65
C GLU A 19 -1.87 -5.08 0.11
N LEU A 20 -1.37 -3.88 0.43
CA LEU A 20 -0.16 -3.69 1.22
C LEU A 20 -0.33 -4.07 2.69
N GLU A 21 -1.48 -3.80 3.31
CA GLU A 21 -1.74 -4.17 4.71
C GLU A 21 -1.89 -5.68 4.86
N ASP A 22 -2.61 -6.34 3.95
CA ASP A 22 -2.84 -7.78 3.99
C ASP A 22 -1.53 -8.57 3.87
N ASN A 23 -0.58 -8.08 3.07
CA ASN A 23 0.74 -8.71 2.92
C ASN A 23 1.77 -8.16 3.92
N ARG A 24 1.59 -6.94 4.44
CA ARG A 24 2.51 -6.11 5.25
C ARG A 24 3.82 -5.73 4.57
N VAL A 25 4.39 -6.66 3.81
CA VAL A 25 5.61 -6.55 3.01
C VAL A 25 5.40 -7.37 1.74
N MET A 26 5.55 -6.75 0.57
CA MET A 26 5.38 -7.45 -0.71
C MET A 26 6.40 -7.00 -1.75
N LYS A 27 6.72 -7.88 -2.70
CA LYS A 27 7.44 -7.48 -3.91
C LYS A 27 6.54 -6.58 -4.74
N CYS A 28 7.09 -5.51 -5.30
CA CYS A 28 6.38 -4.65 -6.24
C CYS A 28 5.82 -5.50 -7.40
N PRO A 29 4.52 -5.37 -7.74
CA PRO A 29 3.91 -6.13 -8.83
C PRO A 29 4.35 -5.64 -10.22
N GLY A 30 5.12 -4.53 -10.28
CA GLY A 30 5.68 -3.99 -11.51
C GLY A 30 6.53 -5.03 -12.25
N LYS A 31 6.31 -5.14 -13.56
CA LYS A 31 7.06 -6.08 -14.41
C LYS A 31 8.54 -5.70 -14.40
N TYR A 32 9.40 -6.63 -13.98
CA TYR A 32 10.85 -6.44 -13.80
C TYR A 32 11.26 -5.50 -12.64
N CYS A 33 10.36 -5.23 -11.69
CA CYS A 33 10.70 -4.49 -10.48
C CYS A 33 10.97 -5.45 -9.32
N GLU A 34 12.08 -5.23 -8.60
CA GLU A 34 12.43 -6.04 -7.42
C GLU A 34 12.30 -5.30 -6.09
N THR A 35 11.80 -4.06 -6.13
CA THR A 35 11.54 -3.26 -4.94
C THR A 35 10.59 -4.00 -4.00
N VAL A 36 10.94 -3.99 -2.72
CA VAL A 36 10.07 -4.46 -1.65
C VAL A 36 9.31 -3.26 -1.13
N LEU A 37 7.98 -3.34 -1.18
CA LEU A 37 7.07 -2.33 -0.66
C LEU A 37 6.55 -2.79 0.71
N ARG A 38 6.41 -1.84 1.64
CA ARG A 38 5.98 -2.08 3.01
C ARG A 38 4.83 -1.16 3.34
N PHE A 39 3.89 -1.65 4.14
CA PHE A 39 2.82 -0.80 4.65
C PHE A 39 3.36 0.38 5.47
N GLU A 40 4.49 0.19 6.15
CA GLU A 40 5.18 1.24 6.91
C GLU A 40 5.74 2.37 6.04
N GLU A 41 5.91 2.17 4.73
CA GLU A 41 6.36 3.22 3.80
C GLU A 41 5.22 4.17 3.39
N LEU A 42 3.98 3.87 3.74
CA LEU A 42 2.88 4.83 3.62
C LEU A 42 3.05 5.97 4.63
N PRO A 43 2.59 7.20 4.29
CA PRO A 43 2.52 8.30 5.24
C PRO A 43 1.77 7.92 6.51
N GLU A 44 2.24 8.41 7.66
CA GLU A 44 1.64 8.06 8.97
C GLU A 44 0.15 8.34 9.03
N GLU A 45 -0.26 9.53 8.59
CA GLU A 45 -1.67 9.95 8.50
C GLU A 45 -2.54 9.01 7.64
N ASP A 46 -1.96 8.45 6.57
CA ASP A 46 -2.65 7.53 5.68
C ASP A 46 -2.77 6.15 6.31
N ARG A 47 -1.72 5.68 7.00
CA ARG A 47 -1.75 4.42 7.75
C ARG A 47 -2.78 4.48 8.87
N GLU A 48 -2.80 5.56 9.66
CA GLU A 48 -3.77 5.76 10.73
C GLU A 48 -5.20 5.77 10.19
N PHE A 49 -5.45 6.59 9.15
CA PHE A 49 -6.77 6.64 8.53
C PHE A 49 -7.22 5.26 8.00
N PHE A 50 -6.31 4.53 7.35
CA PHE A 50 -6.61 3.19 6.85
C PHE A 50 -6.97 2.23 7.99
N LEU A 51 -6.19 2.21 9.07
CA LEU A 51 -6.40 1.32 10.21
C LEU A 51 -7.72 1.62 10.95
N GLU A 52 -8.05 2.90 11.14
CA GLU A 52 -9.32 3.32 11.74
C GLU A 52 -10.54 2.95 10.89
N ASN A 53 -10.37 2.88 9.57
CA ASN A 53 -11.45 2.62 8.61
C ASN A 53 -11.33 1.26 7.94
N ARG A 54 -10.53 0.33 8.48
CA ARG A 54 -10.13 -0.93 7.83
C ARG A 54 -11.30 -1.76 7.30
N ASP A 55 -12.41 -1.80 8.04
CA ASP A 55 -13.61 -2.54 7.64
C ASP A 55 -14.26 -1.99 6.36
N GLN A 56 -14.02 -0.73 6.00
CA GLN A 56 -14.48 -0.13 4.74
C GLN A 56 -13.62 -0.51 3.53
N TYR A 57 -12.44 -1.10 3.75
CA TYR A 57 -11.49 -1.48 2.70
C TYR A 57 -11.40 -2.99 2.47
N ARG A 58 -12.21 -3.78 3.18
CA ARG A 58 -12.38 -5.21 2.89
C ARG A 58 -13.25 -5.40 1.64
N LEU A 59 -12.74 -6.17 0.69
CA LEU A 59 -13.45 -6.60 -0.53
C LEU A 59 -14.19 -7.92 -0.31
#